data_AF-A0A7X6HLD1-F1
#
_entry.id   AF-A0A7X6HLD1-F1
#
_cell.length_a   1.000
_cell.length_b   1.000
_cell.length_c   1.000
_cell.angle_alpha   90.00
_cell.angle_beta   90.00
_cell.angle_gamma   90.00
#
_symmetry.space_group_name_H-M   'P 1'
#
loop_
_entity.id
_entity.type
_entity.pdbx_description
1 polymer ?
#
loop_
_entity_poly.entity_id
_entity_poly.type
_entity_poly.pdbx_seq_one_letter_code
_entity_poly.pdbx_strand_id
1 'polypeptide(L)'
;MLPEQLQRIIGYFLEEATEQLQSIEEGLQSLQNTVQAPQRVYQLIRASHSIKGGAAMLGFSSIQRIAHRFEEYLKLLRECPIAVDSRLQSLLLQIFDTLAALVHKVSKTIGIDQEEANQIVFLAEPIFGELDAYLRVLIPTRLTVRATSDEHIHIFSGYCASLSGFLSAITSHVDLLGGTITRNEQERAGIRLAIDIYLPPYSRLESIRQAVELSGCVIGTVQTQRDFSLLSITDYPIYQNAIERPATCNGCRYYYGKSDGGYLLNCTVHPSGPEEENCRDREPESAL
;
A
#
# COMPACT_ATOMS: atom_id res chain seq x y z
N MET A 1 -24.58 20.71 -34.77
CA MET A 1 -23.62 19.71 -35.29
C MET A 1 -22.24 20.04 -34.75
N LEU A 2 -21.52 19.05 -34.21
CA LEU A 2 -20.13 19.23 -33.75
C LEU A 2 -19.21 19.47 -34.96
N PRO A 3 -18.19 20.33 -34.88
CA PRO A 3 -17.23 20.54 -35.96
C PRO A 3 -16.57 19.22 -36.39
N GLU A 4 -16.36 18.98 -37.69
CA GLU A 4 -15.76 17.73 -38.20
C GLU A 4 -14.42 17.41 -37.54
N GLN A 5 -13.60 18.43 -37.27
CA GLN A 5 -12.32 18.26 -36.57
C GLN A 5 -12.51 17.66 -35.17
N LEU A 6 -13.51 18.12 -34.42
CA LEU A 6 -13.80 17.61 -33.09
C LEU A 6 -14.30 16.16 -33.14
N GLN A 7 -15.11 15.81 -34.15
CA GLN A 7 -15.56 14.42 -34.35
C GLN A 7 -14.40 13.48 -34.64
N ARG A 8 -13.39 13.91 -35.43
CA ARG A 8 -12.17 13.13 -35.67
C ARG A 8 -11.36 12.92 -34.39
N ILE A 9 -11.19 13.97 -33.58
CA ILE A 9 -10.46 13.86 -32.30
C ILE A 9 -11.18 12.90 -31.35
N ILE A 10 -12.52 12.97 -31.28
CA ILE A 10 -13.32 12.01 -30.50
C ILE A 10 -13.13 10.58 -31.04
N GLY A 11 -13.09 10.39 -32.36
CA GLY A 11 -12.81 9.10 -32.98
C GLY A 11 -11.48 8.50 -32.53
N TYR A 12 -10.39 9.28 -32.60
CA TYR A 12 -9.07 8.82 -32.13
C TYR A 12 -9.05 8.49 -30.64
N PHE A 13 -9.71 9.31 -29.81
CA PHE A 13 -9.85 9.01 -28.39
C PHE A 13 -10.60 7.69 -28.15
N LEU A 14 -11.66 7.40 -28.91
CA LEU A 14 -12.43 6.17 -28.75
C LEU A 14 -11.64 4.94 -29.18
N GLU A 15 -10.85 5.03 -30.26
CA GLU A 15 -9.94 3.96 -30.69
C GLU A 15 -8.92 3.66 -29.57
N GLU A 16 -8.21 4.68 -29.09
CA GLU A 16 -7.23 4.52 -28.00
C GLU A 16 -7.90 3.99 -26.72
N ALA A 17 -9.03 4.57 -26.31
CA ALA A 17 -9.74 4.17 -25.11
C ALA A 17 -10.19 2.70 -25.18
N THR A 18 -10.58 2.22 -26.36
CA THR A 18 -10.97 0.82 -26.56
C THR A 18 -9.78 -0.12 -26.36
N GLU A 19 -8.62 0.21 -26.90
CA GLU A 19 -7.38 -0.57 -26.67
C GLU A 19 -6.98 -0.58 -25.19
N GLN A 20 -7.06 0.59 -24.52
CA GLN A 20 -6.75 0.68 -23.10
C GLN A 20 -7.75 -0.12 -22.24
N LEU A 21 -9.04 -0.08 -22.57
CA LEU A 21 -10.07 -0.85 -21.87
C LEU A 21 -9.81 -2.36 -22.00
N GLN A 22 -9.45 -2.83 -23.20
CA GLN A 22 -9.10 -4.24 -23.40
C GLN A 22 -7.89 -4.65 -22.54
N SER A 23 -6.83 -3.83 -22.51
CA SER A 23 -5.65 -4.10 -21.69
C SER A 23 -6.01 -4.16 -20.19
N ILE A 24 -6.92 -3.30 -19.74
CA ILE A 24 -7.43 -3.31 -18.37
C ILE A 24 -8.20 -4.59 -18.09
N GLU A 25 -9.13 -4.96 -18.97
CA GLU A 25 -9.96 -6.16 -18.80
C GLU A 25 -9.11 -7.42 -18.65
N GLU A 26 -8.13 -7.62 -19.54
CA GLU A 26 -7.22 -8.77 -19.50
C GLU A 26 -6.43 -8.84 -18.19
N GLY A 27 -5.97 -7.69 -17.70
CA GLY A 27 -5.26 -7.60 -16.43
C GLY A 27 -6.16 -7.86 -15.22
N LEU A 28 -7.43 -7.45 -15.27
CA LEU A 28 -8.42 -7.70 -14.21
C LEU A 28 -8.92 -9.14 -14.20
N GLN A 29 -9.10 -9.78 -15.36
CA GLN A 29 -9.49 -11.20 -15.42
C GLN A 29 -8.42 -12.11 -14.79
N SER A 30 -7.16 -11.69 -14.84
CA SER A 30 -6.02 -12.38 -14.23
C SER A 30 -5.45 -11.63 -13.02
N LEU A 31 -6.30 -10.96 -12.24
CA LEU A 31 -5.91 -9.98 -11.20
C LEU A 31 -4.85 -10.51 -10.22
N GLN A 32 -4.96 -11.77 -9.77
CA GLN A 32 -4.00 -12.36 -8.84
C GLN A 32 -2.57 -12.37 -9.44
N ASN A 33 -2.44 -12.81 -10.69
CA ASN A 33 -1.16 -12.82 -11.40
C ASN A 33 -0.69 -11.39 -11.73
N THR A 34 -1.64 -10.50 -12.01
CA THR A 34 -1.36 -9.08 -12.29
C THR A 34 -0.76 -8.39 -11.07
N VAL A 35 -1.35 -8.54 -9.88
CA VAL A 35 -0.86 -7.90 -8.64
C VAL A 35 0.50 -8.45 -8.21
N GLN A 36 0.81 -9.71 -8.51
CA GLN A 36 2.12 -10.31 -8.24
C GLN A 36 3.23 -9.82 -9.19
N ALA A 37 2.88 -9.23 -10.33
CA ALA A 37 3.82 -8.76 -11.34
C ALA A 37 3.76 -7.22 -11.47
N PRO A 38 4.70 -6.46 -10.86
CA PRO A 38 4.65 -5.00 -10.82
C PRO A 38 4.46 -4.34 -12.20
N GLN A 39 5.09 -4.89 -13.24
CA GLN A 39 5.01 -4.37 -14.61
C GLN A 39 3.58 -4.44 -15.17
N ARG A 40 2.81 -5.47 -14.82
CA ARG A 40 1.41 -5.61 -15.27
C ARG A 40 0.50 -4.61 -14.58
N VAL A 41 0.66 -4.40 -13.27
CA VAL A 41 -0.08 -3.34 -12.57
C VAL A 41 0.25 -1.96 -13.13
N TYR A 42 1.54 -1.70 -13.47
CA TYR A 42 1.94 -0.46 -14.13
C TYR A 42 1.29 -0.26 -15.49
N GLN A 43 1.12 -1.32 -16.28
CA GLN A 43 0.38 -1.25 -17.54
C GLN A 43 -1.06 -0.81 -17.30
N LEU A 44 -1.74 -1.38 -16.31
CA LEU A 44 -3.12 -1.01 -15.98
C LEU A 44 -3.24 0.44 -15.51
N ILE A 45 -2.32 0.90 -14.65
CA ILE A 45 -2.28 2.29 -14.19
C ILE A 45 -2.11 3.24 -15.38
N ARG A 46 -1.20 2.92 -16.32
CA ARG A 46 -1.00 3.75 -17.52
C ARG A 46 -2.23 3.75 -18.43
N ALA A 47 -2.85 2.60 -18.64
CA ALA A 47 -4.06 2.49 -19.44
C ALA A 47 -5.19 3.37 -18.87
N SER A 48 -5.44 3.28 -17.56
CA SER A 48 -6.42 4.12 -16.87
C SER A 48 -6.04 5.60 -16.93
N HIS A 49 -4.75 5.93 -16.82
CA HIS A 49 -4.25 7.29 -16.89
C HIS A 49 -4.44 7.91 -18.29
N SER A 50 -4.20 7.15 -19.36
CA SER A 50 -4.44 7.58 -20.74
C SER A 50 -5.92 7.87 -20.99
N ILE A 51 -6.82 6.97 -20.56
CA ILE A 51 -8.28 7.19 -20.66
C ILE A 51 -8.68 8.47 -19.91
N LYS A 52 -8.19 8.65 -18.69
CA LYS A 52 -8.44 9.87 -17.88
C LYS A 52 -7.96 11.13 -18.60
N GLY A 53 -6.75 11.10 -19.17
CA GLY A 53 -6.16 12.22 -19.89
C GLY A 53 -6.98 12.61 -21.12
N GLY A 54 -7.29 11.63 -21.97
CA GLY A 54 -8.12 11.83 -23.16
C GLY A 54 -9.52 12.36 -22.83
N ALA A 55 -10.16 11.79 -21.80
CA ALA A 55 -11.46 12.24 -21.33
C ALA A 55 -11.43 13.69 -20.80
N ALA A 56 -10.38 14.07 -20.07
CA ALA A 56 -10.21 15.43 -19.58
C ALA A 56 -10.02 16.44 -20.72
N MET A 57 -9.23 16.10 -21.74
CA MET A 57 -9.01 16.95 -22.91
C MET A 57 -10.29 17.20 -23.71
N LEU A 58 -11.20 16.21 -23.75
CA LEU A 58 -12.48 16.29 -24.47
C LEU A 58 -13.66 16.77 -23.59
N GLY A 59 -13.42 17.05 -22.31
CA GLY A 59 -14.47 17.50 -21.38
C GLY A 59 -15.45 16.40 -20.93
N PHE A 60 -15.10 15.12 -21.10
CA PHE A 60 -15.91 13.99 -20.63
C PHE A 60 -15.68 13.74 -19.14
N SER A 61 -16.19 14.65 -18.31
CA SER A 61 -15.97 14.69 -16.85
C SER A 61 -16.35 13.39 -16.14
N SER A 62 -17.43 12.71 -16.57
CA SER A 62 -17.87 11.44 -16.01
C SER A 62 -16.84 10.32 -16.23
N ILE A 63 -16.30 10.19 -17.45
CA ILE A 63 -15.25 9.21 -17.76
C ILE A 63 -13.98 9.55 -16.98
N GLN A 64 -13.57 10.82 -16.98
CA GLN A 64 -12.40 11.28 -16.23
C GLN A 64 -12.51 10.91 -14.73
N ARG A 65 -13.66 11.14 -14.11
CA ARG A 65 -13.90 10.84 -12.70
C ARG A 65 -13.78 9.35 -12.39
N ILE A 66 -14.43 8.49 -13.18
CA ILE A 66 -14.37 7.04 -12.97
C ILE A 66 -12.94 6.53 -13.22
N ALA A 67 -12.30 6.92 -14.32
CA ALA A 67 -10.93 6.53 -14.65
C ALA A 67 -9.91 6.99 -13.59
N HIS A 68 -10.12 8.18 -13.01
CA HIS A 68 -9.27 8.67 -11.93
C HIS A 68 -9.38 7.80 -10.67
N ARG A 69 -10.60 7.53 -10.19
CA ARG A 69 -10.80 6.66 -9.01
C ARG A 69 -10.27 5.25 -9.26
N PHE A 70 -10.51 4.72 -10.46
CA PHE A 70 -10.00 3.42 -10.86
C PHE A 70 -8.46 3.37 -10.86
N GLU A 71 -7.80 4.40 -11.40
CA GLU A 71 -6.34 4.57 -11.34
C GLU A 71 -5.84 4.60 -9.88
N GLU A 72 -6.58 5.25 -8.97
CA GLU A 72 -6.24 5.28 -7.54
C GLU A 72 -6.29 3.90 -6.88
N TYR A 73 -7.29 3.07 -7.19
CA TYR A 73 -7.34 1.69 -6.69
C TYR A 73 -6.19 0.85 -7.22
N LEU A 74 -5.88 0.93 -8.51
CA LEU A 74 -4.75 0.20 -9.09
C LEU A 74 -3.40 0.60 -8.45
N LYS A 75 -3.22 1.89 -8.13
CA LYS A 75 -2.07 2.35 -7.35
C LYS A 75 -2.03 1.75 -5.95
N LEU A 76 -3.18 1.62 -5.29
CA LEU A 76 -3.27 0.97 -3.97
C LEU A 76 -2.89 -0.51 -4.04
N LEU A 77 -3.36 -1.24 -5.05
CA LEU A 77 -3.00 -2.65 -5.27
C LEU A 77 -1.50 -2.83 -5.53
N ARG A 78 -0.88 -1.89 -6.24
CA ARG A 78 0.58 -1.89 -6.44
C ARG A 78 1.32 -1.66 -5.13
N GLU A 79 0.86 -0.68 -4.37
CA GLU A 79 1.56 -0.26 -3.17
C GLU A 79 1.41 -1.28 -2.05
N CYS A 80 0.24 -1.87 -1.86
CA CYS A 80 -0.05 -2.70 -0.69
C CYS A 80 -0.04 -4.19 -1.05
N PRO A 81 0.62 -5.05 -0.25
CA PRO A 81 0.50 -6.48 -0.42
C PRO A 81 -0.90 -6.93 -0.01
N ILE A 82 -1.76 -7.19 -0.99
CA ILE A 82 -3.15 -7.60 -0.79
C ILE A 82 -3.31 -9.02 -1.32
N ALA A 83 -3.87 -9.90 -0.50
CA ALA A 83 -4.34 -11.19 -0.98
C ALA A 83 -5.56 -10.96 -1.88
N VAL A 84 -5.38 -11.15 -3.19
CA VAL A 84 -6.47 -11.03 -4.16
C VAL A 84 -7.42 -12.20 -4.00
N ASP A 85 -8.68 -11.90 -3.71
CA ASP A 85 -9.77 -12.86 -3.70
C ASP A 85 -10.81 -12.54 -4.79
N SER A 86 -11.79 -13.43 -4.94
CA SER A 86 -12.84 -13.26 -5.95
C SER A 86 -13.67 -12.00 -5.71
N ARG A 87 -13.87 -11.58 -4.44
CA ARG A 87 -14.66 -10.39 -4.12
C ARG A 87 -13.97 -9.11 -4.58
N LEU A 88 -12.68 -8.95 -4.31
CA LEU A 88 -11.90 -7.80 -4.79
C LEU A 88 -11.93 -7.73 -6.32
N GLN A 89 -11.70 -8.87 -6.99
CA GLN A 89 -11.73 -8.94 -8.44
C GLN A 89 -13.10 -8.54 -9.01
N SER A 90 -14.19 -9.07 -8.45
CA SER A 90 -15.56 -8.73 -8.88
C SER A 90 -15.90 -7.25 -8.69
N LEU A 91 -15.45 -6.61 -7.61
CA LEU A 91 -15.69 -5.19 -7.37
C LEU A 91 -14.93 -4.31 -8.37
N LEU A 92 -13.68 -4.65 -8.67
CA LEU A 92 -12.88 -3.94 -9.67
C LEU A 92 -13.44 -4.09 -11.08
N LEU A 93 -13.92 -5.28 -11.45
CA LEU A 93 -14.59 -5.54 -12.73
C LEU A 93 -15.87 -4.70 -12.86
N GLN A 94 -16.69 -4.59 -11.81
CA GLN A 94 -17.90 -3.74 -11.85
C GLN A 94 -17.59 -2.24 -12.05
N ILE A 95 -16.51 -1.74 -11.45
CA ILE A 95 -16.05 -0.36 -11.69
C ILE A 95 -15.54 -0.21 -13.13
N PHE A 96 -14.80 -1.20 -13.64
CA PHE A 96 -14.37 -1.24 -15.02
C PHE A 96 -15.56 -1.24 -16.00
N ASP A 97 -16.60 -2.03 -15.74
CA ASP A 97 -17.81 -2.08 -16.56
C ASP A 97 -18.50 -0.70 -16.63
N THR A 98 -18.48 0.03 -15.52
CA THR A 98 -18.98 1.42 -15.48
C THR A 98 -18.17 2.33 -16.41
N LEU A 99 -16.83 2.22 -16.37
CA LEU A 99 -15.95 3.00 -17.25
C LEU A 99 -16.17 2.64 -18.72
N ALA A 100 -16.23 1.35 -19.04
CA ALA A 100 -16.46 0.85 -20.39
C ALA A 100 -17.84 1.29 -20.92
N ALA A 101 -18.88 1.26 -20.09
CA ALA A 101 -20.21 1.73 -20.45
C ALA A 101 -20.21 3.21 -20.85
N LEU A 102 -19.53 4.07 -20.09
CA LEU A 102 -19.43 5.50 -20.41
C LEU A 102 -18.68 5.75 -21.73
N VAL A 103 -17.57 5.05 -21.97
CA VAL A 103 -16.80 5.15 -23.23
C VAL A 103 -17.65 4.69 -24.42
N HIS A 104 -18.34 3.55 -24.28
CA HIS A 104 -19.23 3.02 -25.32
C HIS A 104 -20.42 3.95 -25.60
N LYS A 105 -20.92 4.69 -24.60
CA LYS A 105 -21.93 5.74 -24.84
C LYS A 105 -21.40 6.87 -25.70
N VAL A 106 -20.19 7.37 -25.42
CA VAL A 106 -19.54 8.39 -26.28
C VAL A 106 -19.43 7.89 -27.72
N SER A 107 -19.09 6.61 -27.92
CA SER A 107 -19.02 6.00 -29.26
C SER A 107 -20.34 6.03 -30.03
N LYS A 108 -21.47 5.78 -29.35
CA LYS A 108 -22.79 5.77 -30.01
C LYS A 108 -23.32 7.15 -30.38
N THR A 109 -23.07 8.15 -29.53
CA THR A 109 -23.68 9.48 -29.68
C THR A 109 -22.69 10.55 -30.14
N ILE A 110 -21.40 10.22 -30.32
CA ILE A 110 -20.30 11.17 -30.62
C ILE A 110 -20.35 12.34 -29.63
N GLY A 111 -20.41 11.99 -28.35
CA GLY A 111 -20.70 12.90 -27.24
C GLY A 111 -21.42 12.14 -26.13
N ILE A 112 -21.58 12.77 -24.97
CA ILE A 112 -22.30 12.16 -23.85
C ILE A 112 -23.33 13.14 -23.32
N ASP A 113 -24.56 12.66 -23.15
CA ASP A 113 -25.55 13.41 -22.39
C ASP A 113 -25.11 13.44 -20.92
N GLN A 114 -25.05 14.64 -20.34
CA GLN A 114 -24.53 14.79 -18.99
C GLN A 114 -25.48 14.19 -17.95
N GLU A 115 -26.79 14.22 -18.18
CA GLU A 115 -27.76 13.62 -17.25
C GLU A 115 -27.63 12.10 -17.24
N GLU A 116 -27.61 11.46 -18.41
CA GLU A 116 -27.39 10.01 -18.52
C GLU A 116 -26.02 9.60 -17.94
N ALA A 117 -24.96 10.36 -18.23
CA ALA A 117 -23.63 10.10 -17.67
C ALA A 117 -23.61 10.18 -16.14
N ASN A 118 -24.25 11.21 -15.57
CA ASN A 118 -24.34 11.40 -14.14
C ASN A 118 -25.15 10.28 -13.47
N GLN A 119 -26.19 9.75 -14.13
CA GLN A 119 -26.94 8.59 -13.64
C GLN A 119 -26.07 7.34 -13.58
N ILE A 120 -25.30 7.05 -14.63
CA ILE A 120 -24.37 5.90 -14.64
C ILE A 120 -23.36 6.03 -13.50
N VAL A 121 -22.78 7.21 -13.33
CA VAL A 121 -21.82 7.49 -12.26
C VAL A 121 -22.48 7.37 -10.88
N PHE A 122 -23.70 7.85 -10.69
CA PHE A 122 -24.46 7.73 -9.45
C PHE A 122 -24.72 6.27 -9.08
N LEU A 123 -25.07 5.43 -10.05
CA LEU A 123 -25.29 3.98 -9.84
C LEU A 123 -24.00 3.24 -9.47
N ALA A 124 -22.83 3.77 -9.82
CA ALA A 124 -21.54 3.19 -9.46
C ALA A 124 -21.05 3.58 -8.06
N GLU A 125 -21.57 4.67 -7.45
CA GLU A 125 -21.13 5.12 -6.12
C GLU A 125 -21.22 4.05 -5.02
N PRO A 126 -22.29 3.24 -4.92
CA PRO A 126 -22.34 2.14 -3.95
C PRO A 126 -21.21 1.11 -4.12
N ILE A 127 -20.83 0.83 -5.38
CA ILE A 127 -19.77 -0.14 -5.72
C ILE A 127 -18.42 0.38 -5.24
N PHE A 128 -18.16 1.67 -5.46
CA PHE A 128 -16.97 2.32 -4.91
C PHE A 128 -16.96 2.30 -3.38
N GLY A 129 -18.09 2.62 -2.74
CA GLY A 129 -18.20 2.58 -1.28
C GLY A 129 -17.95 1.18 -0.71
N GLU A 130 -18.44 0.14 -1.38
CA GLU A 130 -18.18 -1.25 -1.00
C GLU A 130 -16.70 -1.60 -1.19
N LEU A 131 -16.08 -1.23 -2.32
CA LEU A 131 -14.66 -1.46 -2.55
C LEU A 131 -13.79 -0.73 -1.52
N ASP A 132 -14.10 0.52 -1.20
CA ASP A 132 -13.40 1.29 -0.17
C ASP A 132 -13.50 0.60 1.20
N ALA A 133 -14.70 0.13 1.58
CA ALA A 133 -14.90 -0.60 2.83
C ALA A 133 -14.13 -1.93 2.82
N TYR A 134 -14.11 -2.63 1.69
CA TYR A 134 -13.42 -3.90 1.56
C TYR A 134 -11.90 -3.75 1.61
N LEU A 135 -11.35 -2.77 0.89
CA LEU A 135 -9.92 -2.44 0.92
C LEU A 135 -9.46 -1.97 2.30
N ARG A 136 -10.30 -1.30 3.09
CA ARG A 136 -9.97 -0.98 4.49
C ARG A 136 -9.79 -2.20 5.38
N VAL A 137 -10.44 -3.32 5.06
CA VAL A 137 -10.27 -4.59 5.77
C VAL A 137 -9.02 -5.32 5.28
N LEU A 138 -8.74 -5.24 3.98
CA LEU A 138 -7.63 -5.97 3.35
C LEU A 138 -6.27 -5.28 3.45
N ILE A 139 -6.24 -3.95 3.46
CA ILE A 139 -5.02 -3.16 3.52
C ILE A 139 -4.74 -2.84 4.98
N PRO A 140 -3.69 -3.43 5.59
CA PRO A 140 -3.29 -2.99 6.91
C PRO A 140 -2.72 -1.56 6.78
N THR A 141 -3.22 -0.63 7.59
CA THR A 141 -2.83 0.78 7.55
C THR A 141 -1.33 0.89 7.69
N ARG A 142 -0.65 1.50 6.73
CA ARG A 142 0.78 1.77 6.84
C ARG A 142 1.03 2.85 7.87
N LEU A 143 1.99 2.58 8.72
CA LEU A 143 2.40 3.46 9.79
C LEU A 143 3.82 3.92 9.52
N THR A 144 4.05 5.22 9.67
CA THR A 144 5.38 5.79 9.83
C THR A 144 5.39 6.52 11.17
N VAL A 145 6.19 6.03 12.11
CA VAL A 145 6.37 6.63 13.42
C VAL A 145 7.78 7.21 13.48
N ARG A 146 7.90 8.53 13.60
CA ARG A 146 9.17 9.22 13.82
C ARG A 146 9.31 9.54 15.30
N ALA A 147 10.12 8.76 16.02
CA ALA A 147 10.50 9.06 17.38
C ALA A 147 11.79 9.90 17.40
N THR A 148 11.72 11.07 18.01
CA THR A 148 12.85 11.99 18.19
C THR A 148 13.27 11.98 19.65
N SER A 149 14.54 11.69 19.89
CA SER A 149 15.23 11.90 21.17
C SER A 149 16.29 12.98 21.00
N ASP A 150 16.90 13.43 22.09
CA ASP A 150 17.90 14.52 22.05
C ASP A 150 19.15 14.18 21.20
N GLU A 151 19.49 12.89 21.01
CA GLU A 151 20.67 12.45 20.24
C GLU A 151 20.36 11.68 18.95
N HIS A 152 19.14 11.15 18.79
CA HIS A 152 18.78 10.27 17.66
C HIS A 152 17.36 10.48 17.15
N ILE A 153 17.19 10.35 15.84
CA ILE A 153 15.89 10.18 15.20
C ILE A 153 15.73 8.72 14.79
N HIS A 154 14.61 8.13 15.18
CA HIS A 154 14.19 6.79 14.81
C HIS A 154 12.93 6.88 13.97
N ILE A 155 12.98 6.35 12.75
CA ILE A 155 11.81 6.21 11.89
C ILE A 155 11.46 4.73 11.87
N PHE A 156 10.31 4.40 12.44
CA PHE A 156 9.71 3.08 12.39
C PHE A 156 8.66 3.08 11.32
N SER A 157 8.70 2.06 10.48
CA SER A 157 7.70 1.91 9.45
C SER A 157 7.09 0.53 9.50
N GLY A 158 5.79 0.46 9.38
CA GLY A 158 5.06 -0.78 9.60
C GLY A 158 3.63 -0.75 9.13
N TYR A 159 2.87 -1.71 9.63
CA TYR A 159 1.48 -1.92 9.28
C TYR A 159 0.67 -2.13 10.55
N CYS A 160 -0.54 -1.58 10.63
CA CYS A 160 -1.49 -1.90 11.69
C CYS A 160 -2.82 -2.39 11.14
N ALA A 161 -3.41 -3.37 11.82
CA ALA A 161 -4.72 -3.91 11.48
C ALA A 161 -5.87 -2.99 11.96
N SER A 162 -5.62 -2.15 12.98
CA SER A 162 -6.61 -1.21 13.51
C SER A 162 -5.95 0.12 13.86
N LEU A 163 -6.37 1.17 13.17
CA LEU A 163 -5.92 2.54 13.41
C LEU A 163 -6.30 3.06 14.80
N SER A 164 -7.55 2.85 15.23
CA SER A 164 -8.04 3.31 16.53
C SER A 164 -7.36 2.57 17.67
N GLY A 165 -7.18 1.25 17.52
CA GLY A 165 -6.42 0.43 18.47
C GLY A 165 -4.96 0.89 18.56
N PHE A 166 -4.33 1.15 17.41
CA PHE A 166 -2.97 1.68 17.35
C PHE A 166 -2.84 3.02 18.07
N LEU A 167 -3.69 4.00 17.74
CA LEU A 167 -3.64 5.33 18.34
C LEU A 167 -3.81 5.29 19.86
N SER A 168 -4.76 4.49 20.36
CA SER A 168 -4.96 4.31 21.80
C SER A 168 -3.74 3.68 22.48
N ALA A 169 -3.17 2.65 21.87
CA ALA A 169 -2.04 1.92 22.43
C ALA A 169 -0.74 2.73 22.39
N ILE A 170 -0.46 3.42 21.28
CA ILE A 170 0.75 4.25 21.16
C ILE A 170 0.68 5.45 22.09
N THR A 171 -0.47 6.10 22.24
CA THR A 171 -0.65 7.20 23.21
C THR A 171 -0.35 6.72 24.62
N SER A 172 -0.95 5.60 25.03
CA SER A 172 -0.73 5.01 26.36
C SER A 172 0.74 4.68 26.62
N HIS A 173 1.45 4.13 25.62
CA HIS A 173 2.87 3.79 25.78
C HIS A 173 3.81 5.00 25.73
N VAL A 174 3.49 6.00 24.91
CA VAL A 174 4.26 7.26 24.86
C VAL A 174 4.13 7.98 26.21
N ASP A 175 2.94 8.03 26.78
CA ASP A 175 2.69 8.60 28.10
C ASP A 175 3.47 7.86 29.20
N LEU A 176 3.51 6.51 29.15
CA LEU A 176 4.30 5.69 30.08
C LEU A 176 5.80 5.94 29.98
N LEU A 177 6.30 6.28 28.80
CA LEU A 177 7.70 6.64 28.56
C LEU A 177 7.99 8.12 28.85
N GLY A 178 7.00 8.91 29.26
CA GLY A 178 7.13 10.35 29.49
C GLY A 178 7.36 11.16 28.21
N GLY A 179 7.00 10.61 27.05
CA GLY A 179 7.08 11.27 25.75
C GLY A 179 5.83 12.08 25.41
N THR A 180 5.86 12.75 24.27
CA THR A 180 4.70 13.47 23.73
C THR A 180 4.52 13.20 22.24
N ILE A 181 3.28 13.04 21.79
CA ILE A 181 2.96 12.96 20.35
C ILE A 181 2.88 14.39 19.81
N THR A 182 3.79 14.75 18.92
CA THR A 182 3.91 16.11 18.37
C THR A 182 3.20 16.27 17.03
N ARG A 183 2.99 15.18 16.29
CA ARG A 183 2.22 15.15 15.03
C ARG A 183 1.43 13.86 14.92
N ASN A 184 0.20 13.95 14.43
CA ASN A 184 -0.66 12.81 14.10
C ASN A 184 -1.45 13.16 12.84
N GLU A 185 -0.92 12.81 11.68
CA GLU A 185 -1.53 13.13 10.38
C GLU A 185 -1.78 11.87 9.57
N GLN A 186 -2.98 11.77 9.00
CA GLN A 186 -3.30 10.79 7.98
C GLN A 186 -3.10 11.42 6.61
N GLU A 187 -2.08 10.98 5.87
CA GLU A 187 -1.90 11.38 4.47
C GLU A 187 -3.07 10.89 3.61
N ARG A 188 -3.59 9.69 3.93
CA ARG A 188 -4.79 9.11 3.31
C ARG A 188 -5.55 8.28 4.34
N ALA A 189 -6.85 8.54 4.48
CA ALA A 189 -7.70 7.93 5.49
C ALA A 189 -7.59 6.40 5.48
N GLY A 190 -7.02 5.82 6.55
CA GLY A 190 -6.88 4.37 6.73
C GLY A 190 -5.76 3.68 5.93
N ILE A 191 -4.97 4.41 5.14
CA ILE A 191 -3.92 3.82 4.28
C ILE A 191 -2.53 4.21 4.75
N ARG A 192 -2.31 5.48 5.13
CA ARG A 192 -1.03 5.97 5.65
C ARG A 192 -1.25 6.89 6.85
N LEU A 193 -0.57 6.58 7.95
CA LEU A 193 -0.54 7.39 9.15
C LEU A 193 0.91 7.77 9.45
N ALA A 194 1.16 9.06 9.62
CA ALA A 194 2.43 9.60 10.08
C ALA A 194 2.26 10.12 11.51
N ILE A 195 3.05 9.60 12.44
CA ILE A 195 3.09 10.05 13.83
C ILE A 195 4.50 10.53 14.15
N ASP A 196 4.62 11.75 14.65
CA ASP A 196 5.87 12.24 15.25
C ASP A 196 5.74 12.19 16.77
N ILE A 197 6.76 11.65 17.43
CA ILE A 197 6.82 11.45 18.88
C ILE A 197 8.13 12.07 19.38
N TYR A 198 8.07 12.83 20.47
CA TYR A 198 9.23 13.24 21.25
C TYR A 198 9.37 12.35 22.47
N LEU A 199 10.60 11.96 22.80
CA LEU A 199 10.90 11.11 23.95
C LEU A 199 11.98 11.75 24.83
N PRO A 200 11.90 11.56 26.16
CA PRO A 200 12.89 12.09 27.08
C PRO A 200 14.27 11.42 26.89
N PRO A 201 15.35 12.07 27.35
CA PRO A 201 16.71 11.54 27.24
C PRO A 201 16.83 10.18 27.93
N TYR A 202 17.66 9.28 27.37
CA TYR A 202 17.89 7.89 27.81
C TYR A 202 16.77 6.87 27.53
N SER A 203 15.76 7.24 26.73
CA SER A 203 14.75 6.31 26.23
C SER A 203 15.39 5.21 25.36
N ARG A 204 15.22 3.94 25.74
CA ARG A 204 15.74 2.82 24.93
C ARG A 204 14.86 2.60 23.70
N LEU A 205 15.50 2.42 22.56
CA LEU A 205 14.87 2.15 21.26
C LEU A 205 13.97 0.89 21.31
N GLU A 206 14.37 -0.11 22.10
CA GLU A 206 13.59 -1.33 22.36
C GLU A 206 12.22 -1.02 22.97
N SER A 207 12.12 -0.04 23.87
CA SER A 207 10.86 0.33 24.51
C SER A 207 9.86 0.91 23.51
N ILE A 208 10.34 1.65 22.51
CA ILE A 208 9.51 2.25 21.45
C ILE A 208 9.07 1.18 20.46
N ARG A 209 10.01 0.34 20.03
CA ARG A 209 9.74 -0.78 19.15
C ARG A 209 8.71 -1.72 19.78
N GLN A 210 8.89 -2.05 21.05
CA GLN A 210 7.98 -2.90 21.81
C GLN A 210 6.61 -2.22 22.00
N ALA A 211 6.55 -0.91 22.26
CA ALA A 211 5.29 -0.17 22.30
C ALA A 211 4.54 -0.24 20.96
N VAL A 212 5.25 -0.08 19.84
CA VAL A 212 4.67 -0.20 18.49
C VAL A 212 4.27 -1.64 18.19
N GLU A 213 5.07 -2.66 18.55
CA GLU A 213 4.71 -4.06 18.32
C GLU A 213 3.55 -4.55 19.21
N LEU A 214 3.52 -4.14 20.49
CA LEU A 214 2.44 -4.47 21.44
C LEU A 214 1.10 -3.83 21.04
N SER A 215 1.13 -2.74 20.28
CA SER A 215 -0.07 -2.12 19.70
C SER A 215 -0.67 -2.90 18.51
N GLY A 216 -0.16 -4.10 18.23
CA GLY A 216 -0.62 -4.94 17.12
C GLY A 216 -0.05 -4.54 15.77
N CYS A 217 1.03 -3.76 15.75
CA CYS A 217 1.68 -3.33 14.53
C CYS A 217 2.86 -4.23 14.19
N VAL A 218 3.07 -4.45 12.90
CA VAL A 218 4.24 -5.14 12.39
C VAL A 218 5.21 -4.11 11.84
N ILE A 219 6.39 -3.99 12.45
CA ILE A 219 7.44 -3.09 11.99
C ILE A 219 8.21 -3.79 10.86
N GLY A 220 8.19 -3.19 9.67
CA GLY A 220 8.90 -3.68 8.49
C GLY A 220 10.30 -3.11 8.35
N THR A 221 10.52 -1.83 8.71
CA THR A 221 11.84 -1.17 8.60
C THR A 221 12.06 -0.19 9.75
N VAL A 222 13.32 -0.09 10.20
CA VAL A 222 13.76 0.89 11.20
C VAL A 222 14.95 1.64 10.63
N GLN A 223 14.85 2.96 10.54
CA GLN A 223 15.95 3.84 10.16
C GLN A 223 16.39 4.65 11.37
N THR A 224 17.70 4.70 11.62
CA THR A 224 18.29 5.48 12.73
C THR A 224 19.31 6.45 12.16
N GLN A 225 19.13 7.74 12.38
CA GLN A 225 20.08 8.77 11.94
C GLN A 225 20.70 9.48 13.16
N ARG A 226 22.03 9.64 13.12
CA ARG A 226 22.83 10.38 14.10
C ARG A 226 23.04 11.86 13.75
N ASP A 227 22.80 12.25 12.50
CA ASP A 227 22.99 13.63 12.05
C ASP A 227 21.94 14.04 11.03
N PHE A 228 21.48 15.28 11.18
CA PHE A 228 20.46 15.96 10.39
C PHE A 228 20.99 16.26 8.98
N SER A 229 21.11 15.25 8.11
CA SER A 229 21.40 15.46 6.69
C SER A 229 20.41 14.67 5.85
N LEU A 230 19.45 15.44 5.33
CA LEU A 230 18.63 15.26 4.13
C LEU A 230 18.92 13.98 3.33
N LEU A 231 17.91 13.11 3.16
CA LEU A 231 17.56 12.40 1.92
C LEU A 231 16.32 11.52 2.16
N SER A 232 15.22 11.87 1.50
CA SER A 232 14.61 11.16 0.37
C SER A 232 13.89 9.87 0.76
N ILE A 233 12.56 9.96 0.71
CA ILE A 233 11.61 8.86 0.63
C ILE A 233 12.08 7.91 -0.49
N THR A 234 12.76 6.82 -0.16
CA THR A 234 13.06 5.74 -1.10
C THR A 234 12.33 4.47 -0.69
N ASP A 235 11.90 3.76 -1.73
CA ASP A 235 10.79 2.81 -1.76
C ASP A 235 10.83 1.69 -0.71
N TYR A 236 9.65 1.38 -0.18
CA TYR A 236 9.42 0.23 0.68
C TYR A 236 9.52 -1.10 -0.09
N PRO A 237 10.18 -2.13 0.45
CA PRO A 237 10.03 -3.48 -0.06
C PRO A 237 8.60 -3.98 0.20
N ILE A 238 7.95 -4.48 -0.84
CA ILE A 238 6.61 -5.08 -0.81
C ILE A 238 6.75 -6.52 -0.30
N TYR A 239 6.24 -6.80 0.90
CA TYR A 239 6.22 -8.15 1.47
C TYR A 239 4.99 -8.91 0.94
N GLN A 240 5.19 -9.87 0.03
CA GLN A 240 4.10 -10.57 -0.66
C GLN A 240 3.37 -11.63 0.19
N ASN A 241 3.88 -11.99 1.37
CA ASN A 241 3.29 -13.01 2.24
C ASN A 241 3.05 -12.48 3.67
N ALA A 242 2.11 -13.10 4.38
CA ALA A 242 2.01 -12.96 5.83
C ALA A 242 3.36 -13.33 6.45
N ILE A 243 3.89 -12.48 7.33
CA ILE A 243 5.15 -12.75 8.03
C ILE A 243 4.87 -13.92 8.99
N GLU A 244 5.16 -15.14 8.55
CA GLU A 244 5.28 -16.28 9.46
C GLU A 244 6.52 -16.04 10.32
N ARG A 245 6.30 -15.77 11.61
CA ARG A 245 7.39 -15.67 12.59
C ARG A 245 8.05 -17.06 12.67
N PRO A 246 9.35 -17.21 12.33
CA PRO A 246 10.03 -18.46 12.62
C PRO A 246 10.08 -18.64 14.14
N ALA A 247 9.96 -19.89 14.60
CA ALA A 247 10.25 -20.21 15.99
C ALA A 247 11.69 -19.76 16.30
N THR A 248 11.82 -18.82 17.23
CA THR A 248 13.05 -18.12 17.55
C THR A 248 14.16 -19.08 17.99
N CYS A 249 15.31 -19.04 17.32
CA CYS A 249 16.56 -19.64 17.80
C CYS A 249 17.10 -18.82 18.99
N ASN A 250 17.40 -19.47 20.12
CA ASN A 250 17.88 -18.82 21.35
C ASN A 250 19.26 -18.15 21.23
N GLY A 251 20.08 -18.53 20.25
CA GLY A 251 21.48 -18.05 20.13
C GLY A 251 21.69 -16.70 19.45
N CYS A 252 20.75 -16.22 18.62
CA CYS A 252 20.93 -14.98 17.83
C CYS A 252 20.35 -13.73 18.50
N ARG A 253 20.40 -13.66 19.83
CA ARG A 253 19.84 -12.53 20.59
C ARG A 253 20.61 -11.21 20.42
N TYR A 254 21.85 -11.23 19.90
CA TYR A 254 22.75 -10.06 19.98
C TYR A 254 23.72 -9.76 18.80
N TYR A 255 23.60 -10.33 17.59
CA TYR A 255 24.57 -10.03 16.51
C TYR A 255 24.00 -9.25 15.30
N TYR A 256 24.68 -8.17 14.92
CA TYR A 256 24.37 -7.23 13.83
C TYR A 256 25.28 -7.46 12.60
N GLY A 257 24.71 -7.45 11.39
CA GLY A 257 25.48 -7.40 10.14
C GLY A 257 24.60 -7.18 8.90
N LYS A 258 25.03 -6.28 8.01
CA LYS A 258 24.40 -5.94 6.71
C LYS A 258 24.98 -6.82 5.58
N SER A 259 24.18 -7.14 4.56
CA SER A 259 24.61 -7.05 3.15
C SER A 259 23.41 -6.97 2.19
N ASP A 260 23.67 -6.35 1.03
CA ASP A 260 22.71 -5.87 0.05
C ASP A 260 21.88 -6.96 -0.65
N GLY A 261 20.57 -6.70 -0.79
CA GLY A 261 19.82 -7.21 -1.96
C GLY A 261 19.27 -8.64 -1.93
N GLY A 262 18.85 -9.18 -0.79
CA GLY A 262 18.04 -10.41 -0.73
C GLY A 262 18.24 -11.22 0.55
N TYR A 263 17.24 -12.02 0.93
CA TYR A 263 17.25 -12.82 2.16
C TYR A 263 18.40 -13.83 2.20
N LEU A 264 19.11 -13.88 3.33
CA LEU A 264 19.72 -15.10 3.84
C LEU A 264 19.42 -15.19 5.35
N LEU A 265 18.64 -16.21 5.72
CA LEU A 265 18.78 -16.85 7.02
C LEU A 265 20.16 -17.54 7.00
N ASN A 266 21.21 -16.88 7.48
CA ASN A 266 22.42 -17.60 7.85
C ASN A 266 23.14 -16.89 8.99
N CYS A 267 23.07 -17.48 10.19
CA CYS A 267 24.09 -17.24 11.20
C CYS A 267 25.39 -17.79 10.60
N THR A 268 26.42 -16.96 10.41
CA THR A 268 27.71 -17.33 9.77
C THR A 268 28.51 -18.43 10.50
N VAL A 269 27.91 -19.12 11.46
CA VAL A 269 28.52 -20.18 12.27
C VAL A 269 28.00 -21.59 11.90
N HIS A 270 26.86 -21.73 11.21
CA HIS A 270 26.31 -23.04 10.86
C HIS A 270 25.75 -23.08 9.43
N PRO A 271 26.47 -23.64 8.45
CA PRO A 271 25.97 -23.78 7.09
C PRO A 271 24.74 -24.70 6.98
N SER A 272 24.46 -25.53 8.00
CA SER A 272 23.40 -26.54 7.99
C SER A 272 22.25 -26.29 8.98
N GLY A 273 22.30 -25.23 9.79
CA GLY A 273 21.22 -24.86 10.73
C GLY A 273 21.48 -25.12 12.22
N PRO A 274 20.51 -24.78 13.10
CA PRO A 274 20.70 -24.64 14.55
C PRO A 274 20.77 -25.97 15.34
N GLU A 275 20.63 -27.13 14.69
CA GLU A 275 20.60 -28.46 15.36
C GLU A 275 21.93 -29.21 15.33
N GLU A 276 23.03 -28.62 14.82
CA GLU A 276 24.34 -29.29 14.81
C GLU A 276 24.90 -29.49 16.23
N GLU A 277 25.40 -30.71 16.50
CA GLU A 277 25.88 -31.14 17.82
C GLU A 277 27.04 -30.30 18.38
N ASN A 278 27.80 -29.61 17.52
CA ASN A 278 28.98 -28.81 17.90
C ASN A 278 28.66 -27.34 18.19
N CYS A 279 27.40 -26.98 18.44
CA CYS A 279 27.03 -25.63 18.83
C CYS A 279 27.69 -25.24 20.16
N ARG A 280 28.61 -24.26 20.11
CA ARG A 280 29.38 -23.77 21.26
C ARG A 280 28.52 -23.16 22.37
N ASP A 281 27.30 -22.74 22.04
CA ASP A 281 26.35 -22.06 22.94
C ASP A 281 25.18 -22.97 23.39
N ARG A 282 25.27 -24.30 23.15
CA ARG A 282 24.28 -25.27 23.62
C ARG A 282 24.45 -25.47 25.13
N GLU A 283 23.56 -24.92 25.95
CA GLU A 283 23.49 -25.31 27.37
C GLU A 283 23.02 -26.77 27.46
N PRO A 284 23.69 -27.63 28.25
CA PRO A 284 23.30 -29.03 28.37
C PRO A 284 21.95 -29.15 29.08
N GLU A 285 21.05 -29.95 28.52
CA GLU A 285 19.75 -30.31 29.12
C GLU A 285 19.95 -31.11 30.42
N SER A 286 20.25 -30.41 31.51
CA SER A 286 20.19 -30.96 32.86
C SER A 286 20.13 -29.83 33.89
N ALA A 287 18.98 -29.15 33.97
CA ALA A 287 18.59 -28.35 35.13
C ALA A 287 17.05 -28.26 35.20
N LEU A 288 16.42 -29.41 35.41
CA LEU A 288 15.11 -29.54 36.08
C LEU A 288 15.33 -30.36 37.34
#